data_AF-A0A6P7FN37-F1
#
_entry.id   AF-A0A6P7FN37-F1
#
_cell.length_a   1.000
_cell.length_b   1.000
_cell.length_c   1.000
_cell.angle_alpha   90.00
_cell.angle_beta   90.00
_cell.angle_gamma   90.00
#
_symmetry.space_group_name_H-M   'P 1'
#
loop_
_entity.id
_entity.type
_entity.pdbx_description
1 polymer ?
#
loop_
_entity_poly.entity_id
_entity_poly.type
_entity_poly.pdbx_seq_one_letter_code
_entity_poly.pdbx_strand_id
1 'polypeptide(L)'
;MTPGTILPLLSLSNKVLSYTEICFITIKCSYIIFTEIMVRTYVRKTTRQQWDSNSMKLALENISNGMHFKRAARLYNLPLSILKRRAKNQNVLATGYSKILGRFTTTLLEKWETSLKEYILEMEDRLFGMTKKNICKMAYRKLRLLCDTFLGFVMIYLVHTFSV
;
A
#
# COMPACT_ATOMS: atom_id res chain seq x y z
N MET A 1 -6.06 47.53 -38.42
CA MET A 1 -5.82 46.86 -39.71
C MET A 1 -4.45 47.31 -40.20
N THR A 2 -3.43 46.50 -39.92
CA THR A 2 -2.11 46.29 -40.56
C THR A 2 -1.15 45.72 -39.52
N PRO A 3 -0.21 44.86 -39.95
CA PRO A 3 0.12 43.64 -39.22
C PRO A 3 1.57 43.62 -38.72
N GLY A 4 1.85 42.67 -37.83
CA GLY A 4 3.19 42.09 -37.71
C GLY A 4 4.12 42.77 -36.72
N THR A 5 4.06 42.31 -35.47
CA THR A 5 5.29 42.17 -34.68
C THR A 5 5.33 40.73 -34.18
N ILE A 6 6.14 39.95 -34.88
CA ILE A 6 6.48 38.57 -34.58
C ILE A 6 7.14 38.55 -33.18
N LEU A 7 6.65 37.67 -32.31
CA LEU A 7 7.24 37.37 -31.00
C LEU A 7 8.75 37.13 -31.16
N PRO A 8 9.61 37.65 -30.27
CA PRO A 8 11.01 37.27 -30.28
C PRO A 8 11.09 35.78 -29.93
N LEU A 9 11.30 34.97 -30.96
CA LEU A 9 11.73 33.59 -30.84
C LEU A 9 12.94 33.59 -29.90
N LEU A 10 12.81 32.74 -28.88
CA LEU A 10 13.84 32.43 -27.90
C LEU A 10 15.22 32.49 -28.53
N SER A 11 16.04 33.44 -28.09
CA SER A 11 17.49 33.27 -28.15
C SER A 11 17.87 32.18 -27.14
N LEU A 12 17.54 30.92 -27.45
CA LEU A 12 18.27 29.82 -26.86
C LEU A 12 19.67 29.92 -27.44
N SER A 13 20.59 30.47 -26.65
CA SER A 13 22.02 30.25 -26.78
C SER A 13 22.24 28.82 -27.28
N ASN A 14 22.79 28.67 -28.49
CA ASN A 14 23.22 27.41 -29.07
C ASN A 14 24.37 26.82 -28.24
N LYS A 15 24.09 26.37 -27.02
CA LYS A 15 24.96 25.46 -26.29
C LYS A 15 24.67 24.09 -26.90
N VAL A 16 25.63 23.62 -27.69
CA VAL A 16 25.71 22.21 -28.08
C VAL A 16 25.74 21.41 -26.78
N LEU A 17 24.59 20.87 -26.40
CA LEU A 17 24.48 19.99 -25.24
C LEU A 17 25.40 18.80 -25.49
N SER A 18 26.33 18.55 -24.56
CA SER A 18 27.24 17.41 -24.67
C SER A 18 26.45 16.11 -24.69
N TYR A 19 27.02 15.06 -25.28
CA TYR A 19 26.42 13.73 -25.35
C TYR A 19 25.95 13.21 -23.97
N THR A 20 26.62 13.63 -22.89
CA THR A 20 26.24 13.32 -21.50
C THR A 20 24.89 13.93 -21.11
N GLU A 21 24.64 15.20 -21.42
CA GLU A 21 23.39 15.90 -21.12
C GLU A 21 22.22 15.31 -21.93
N ILE A 22 22.49 14.95 -23.19
CA ILE A 22 21.52 14.26 -24.07
C ILE A 22 21.20 12.86 -23.51
N CYS A 23 22.20 12.13 -23.01
CA CYS A 23 22.00 10.85 -22.31
C CYS A 23 21.16 11.00 -21.03
N PHE A 24 21.41 12.03 -20.21
CA PHE A 24 20.61 12.25 -19.00
C PHE A 24 19.14 12.61 -19.32
N ILE A 25 18.90 13.44 -20.34
CA ILE A 25 17.55 13.81 -20.78
C ILE A 25 16.82 12.58 -21.35
N THR A 26 17.48 11.76 -22.17
CA THR A 26 16.86 10.56 -22.78
C THR A 26 16.56 9.46 -21.77
N ILE A 27 17.42 9.27 -20.75
CA ILE A 27 17.16 8.34 -19.64
C ILE A 27 15.99 8.83 -18.79
N LYS A 28 15.96 10.12 -18.41
CA LYS A 28 14.83 10.70 -17.66
C LYS A 28 13.52 10.63 -18.45
N CYS A 29 13.55 10.94 -19.74
CA CYS A 29 12.38 10.91 -20.61
C CYS A 29 11.83 9.48 -20.78
N SER A 30 12.70 8.48 -20.93
CA SER A 30 12.30 7.06 -20.98
C SER A 30 11.64 6.59 -19.68
N TYR A 31 12.15 7.04 -18.52
CA TYR A 31 11.57 6.71 -17.22
C TYR A 31 10.20 7.37 -17.00
N ILE A 32 10.03 8.61 -17.50
CA ILE A 32 8.75 9.33 -17.46
C ILE A 32 7.71 8.63 -18.37
N ILE A 33 8.10 8.20 -19.57
CA ILE A 33 7.18 7.50 -20.49
C ILE A 33 6.78 6.12 -19.94
N PHE A 34 7.71 5.37 -19.33
CA PHE A 34 7.40 4.07 -18.73
C PHE A 34 6.49 4.20 -17.49
N THR A 35 6.59 5.31 -16.75
CA THR A 35 5.76 5.56 -15.58
C THR A 35 4.31 5.92 -15.94
N GLU A 36 4.06 6.59 -17.06
CA GLU A 36 2.71 6.98 -17.54
C GLU A 36 1.93 5.83 -18.22
N ILE A 37 2.59 4.83 -18.81
CA ILE A 37 1.92 3.70 -19.51
C ILE A 37 1.34 2.65 -18.55
N MET A 38 1.85 2.57 -17.31
CA MET A 38 1.25 1.70 -16.32
C MET A 38 -0.15 2.22 -15.96
N VAL A 39 -1.19 1.38 -16.02
CA VAL A 39 -2.56 1.74 -15.60
C VAL A 39 -2.55 2.03 -14.09
N ARG A 40 -2.21 3.27 -13.71
CA ARG A 40 -2.10 3.72 -12.31
C ARG A 40 -3.46 3.85 -11.63
N THR A 41 -4.54 3.98 -12.39
CA THR A 41 -5.89 4.20 -11.89
C THR A 41 -6.74 2.94 -12.03
N TYR A 42 -6.56 1.99 -11.12
CA TYR A 42 -7.46 0.85 -11.00
C TYR A 42 -8.84 1.32 -10.51
N VAL A 43 -9.86 1.24 -11.38
CA VAL A 43 -11.25 1.45 -10.98
C VAL A 43 -11.81 0.11 -10.47
N ARG A 44 -12.28 0.10 -9.23
CA ARG A 44 -12.85 -1.10 -8.61
C ARG A 44 -14.14 -1.51 -9.30
N LYS A 45 -14.21 -2.77 -9.74
CA LYS A 45 -15.40 -3.32 -10.43
C LYS A 45 -16.58 -3.63 -9.51
N THR A 46 -16.36 -3.77 -8.19
CA THR A 46 -17.39 -4.24 -7.25
C THR A 46 -17.71 -3.20 -6.17
N THR A 47 -18.99 -3.06 -5.84
CA THR A 47 -19.51 -2.21 -4.75
C THR A 47 -19.42 -2.88 -3.36
N ARG A 48 -18.82 -4.08 -3.29
CA ARG A 48 -18.66 -4.82 -2.03
C ARG A 48 -17.78 -4.02 -1.05
N GLN A 49 -18.23 -3.90 0.20
CA GLN A 49 -17.57 -3.11 1.27
C GLN A 49 -17.51 -1.59 1.00
N GLN A 50 -18.36 -1.07 0.10
CA GLN A 50 -18.50 0.37 -0.17
C GLN A 50 -19.39 1.06 0.89
N TRP A 51 -19.13 0.79 2.16
CA TRP A 51 -19.73 1.52 3.28
C TRP A 51 -18.65 2.30 4.01
N ASP A 52 -19.00 3.39 4.68
CA ASP A 52 -18.03 4.20 5.39
C ASP A 52 -17.59 3.58 6.73
N SER A 53 -16.30 3.70 7.05
CA SER A 53 -15.71 3.10 8.27
C SER A 53 -16.25 3.78 9.54
N ASN A 54 -16.49 5.09 9.51
CA ASN A 54 -17.04 5.81 10.65
C ASN A 54 -18.51 5.44 10.85
N SER A 55 -19.29 5.33 9.78
CA SER A 55 -20.67 4.84 9.85
C SER A 55 -20.76 3.45 10.49
N MET A 56 -19.83 2.54 10.18
CA MET A 56 -19.77 1.22 10.82
C MET A 56 -19.44 1.31 12.31
N LYS A 57 -18.50 2.19 12.70
CA LYS A 57 -18.13 2.41 14.10
C LYS A 57 -19.32 2.91 14.92
N LEU A 58 -20.00 3.95 14.43
CA LEU A 58 -21.18 4.54 15.07
C LEU A 58 -22.34 3.54 15.15
N ALA A 59 -22.54 2.72 14.11
CA ALA A 59 -23.58 1.69 14.13
C ALA A 59 -23.35 0.64 15.22
N LEU A 60 -22.09 0.19 15.40
CA LEU A 60 -21.74 -0.78 16.43
C LEU A 60 -21.87 -0.20 17.84
N GLU A 61 -21.48 1.06 18.04
CA GLU A 61 -21.64 1.77 19.31
C GLU A 61 -23.12 1.91 19.69
N ASN A 62 -23.97 2.33 18.76
CA ASN A 62 -25.41 2.44 19.00
C ASN A 62 -26.08 1.08 19.28
N ILE A 63 -25.61 0.01 18.64
CA ILE A 63 -26.08 -1.35 18.95
C ILE A 63 -25.66 -1.76 20.37
N SER A 64 -24.44 -1.40 20.79
CA SER A 64 -23.99 -1.60 22.17
C SER A 64 -24.87 -0.85 23.18
N ASN A 65 -25.36 0.34 22.79
CA ASN A 65 -26.30 1.14 23.58
C ASN A 65 -27.77 0.65 23.51
N GLY A 66 -28.03 -0.50 22.88
CA GLY A 66 -29.36 -1.14 22.84
C GLY A 66 -30.18 -0.88 21.57
N MET A 67 -29.61 -0.26 20.53
CA MET A 67 -30.33 -0.05 19.26
C MET A 67 -30.53 -1.36 18.48
N HIS A 68 -31.74 -1.58 17.97
CA HIS A 68 -32.01 -2.73 17.10
C HIS A 68 -31.24 -2.70 15.77
N PHE A 69 -30.70 -3.86 15.36
CA PHE A 69 -29.93 -4.03 14.13
C PHE A 69 -30.59 -3.49 12.86
N LYS A 70 -31.92 -3.70 12.70
CA LYS A 70 -32.66 -3.20 11.52
C LYS A 70 -32.70 -1.67 11.48
N ARG A 71 -32.81 -1.01 12.65
CA ARG A 71 -32.84 0.45 12.76
C ARG A 71 -31.46 1.03 12.46
N ALA A 72 -30.41 0.48 13.08
CA ALA A 72 -29.04 0.89 12.83
C ALA A 72 -28.64 0.72 11.35
N ALA A 73 -29.01 -0.40 10.71
CA ALA A 73 -28.75 -0.65 9.30
C ALA A 73 -29.36 0.42 8.37
N ARG A 74 -30.60 0.85 8.65
CA ARG A 74 -31.28 1.90 7.88
C ARG A 74 -30.66 3.27 8.12
N LEU A 75 -30.36 3.60 9.37
CA LEU A 75 -29.83 4.91 9.76
C LEU A 75 -28.43 5.17 9.19
N TYR A 76 -27.56 4.15 9.20
CA TYR A 76 -26.18 4.25 8.72
C TYR A 76 -25.97 3.73 7.29
N ASN A 77 -27.05 3.36 6.59
CA ASN A 77 -27.05 2.76 5.25
C ASN A 77 -26.07 1.57 5.12
N LEU A 78 -26.13 0.65 6.08
CA LEU A 78 -25.27 -0.52 6.15
C LEU A 78 -26.05 -1.81 5.83
N PRO A 79 -25.48 -2.77 5.10
CA PRO A 79 -26.10 -4.07 4.92
C PRO A 79 -26.29 -4.79 6.26
N LEU A 80 -27.53 -5.22 6.55
CA LEU A 80 -27.91 -5.86 7.81
C LEU A 80 -27.08 -7.10 8.12
N SER A 81 -26.75 -7.91 7.11
CA SER A 81 -25.95 -9.12 7.25
C SER A 81 -24.53 -8.83 7.73
N ILE A 82 -23.90 -7.77 7.18
CA ILE A 82 -22.55 -7.35 7.57
C ILE A 82 -22.55 -6.82 9.01
N LEU A 83 -23.54 -5.99 9.35
CA LEU A 83 -23.66 -5.40 10.68
C LEU A 83 -23.83 -6.49 11.76
N LYS A 84 -24.73 -7.45 11.54
CA LYS A 84 -24.92 -8.59 12.45
C LYS A 84 -23.65 -9.42 12.59
N ARG A 85 -22.98 -9.73 11.48
CA ARG A 85 -21.75 -10.54 11.48
C ARG A 85 -20.62 -9.88 12.27
N ARG A 86 -20.48 -8.55 12.13
CA ARG A 86 -19.49 -7.75 12.87
C ARG A 86 -19.85 -7.62 14.35
N ALA A 87 -21.11 -7.35 14.68
CA ALA A 87 -21.56 -7.24 16.07
C ALA A 87 -21.41 -8.56 16.85
N LYS A 88 -21.62 -9.70 16.17
CA LYS A 88 -21.42 -11.03 16.76
C LYS A 88 -19.97 -11.53 16.72
N ASN A 89 -19.01 -10.71 16.27
CA ASN A 89 -17.60 -11.09 16.11
C ASN A 89 -17.38 -12.41 15.35
N GLN A 90 -18.22 -12.71 14.35
CA GLN A 90 -18.12 -13.95 13.56
C GLN A 90 -17.01 -13.92 12.51
N ASN A 91 -16.30 -12.79 12.37
CA ASN A 91 -15.20 -12.66 11.43
C ASN A 91 -13.88 -13.02 12.12
N VAL A 92 -13.07 -13.88 11.47
CA VAL A 92 -11.72 -14.22 11.94
C VAL A 92 -10.75 -13.04 11.83
N LEU A 93 -10.82 -12.29 10.73
CA LEU A 93 -9.85 -11.24 10.41
C LEU A 93 -10.40 -9.83 10.67
N ALA A 94 -11.61 -9.54 10.19
CA ALA A 94 -12.17 -8.19 10.21
C ALA A 94 -12.99 -7.93 11.46
N THR A 95 -12.37 -7.31 12.46
CA THR A 95 -13.00 -6.95 13.74
C THR A 95 -13.53 -5.50 13.73
N GLY A 96 -14.66 -5.29 14.41
CA GLY A 96 -15.26 -3.95 14.58
C GLY A 96 -15.52 -3.23 13.25
N TYR A 97 -14.97 -2.01 13.13
CA TYR A 97 -15.15 -1.11 11.98
C TYR A 97 -14.08 -1.26 10.88
N SER A 98 -13.03 -2.04 11.12
CA SER A 98 -11.91 -2.15 10.18
C SER A 98 -12.31 -2.84 8.86
N LYS A 99 -11.78 -2.31 7.75
CA LYS A 99 -11.91 -2.90 6.41
C LYS A 99 -10.65 -3.68 6.11
N ILE A 100 -10.84 -4.87 5.53
CA ILE A 100 -9.74 -5.73 5.09
C ILE A 100 -9.86 -5.92 3.59
N LEU A 101 -8.74 -5.79 2.88
CA LEU A 101 -8.64 -5.91 1.42
C LEU A 101 -8.58 -7.37 0.93
N GLY A 102 -9.43 -8.23 1.50
CA GLY A 102 -9.59 -9.62 1.08
C GLY A 102 -8.74 -10.61 1.88
N ARG A 103 -8.30 -11.68 1.20
CA ARG A 103 -7.58 -12.81 1.82
C ARG A 103 -6.11 -12.49 2.09
N PHE A 104 -5.47 -11.71 1.22
CA PHE A 104 -4.04 -11.43 1.31
C PHE A 104 -3.77 -10.47 2.46
N THR A 105 -2.93 -10.91 3.39
CA THR A 105 -2.50 -10.15 4.56
C THR A 105 -1.02 -9.79 4.43
N THR A 106 -0.61 -8.73 5.12
CA THR A 106 0.79 -8.32 5.23
C THR A 106 1.57 -9.43 5.94
N THR A 107 2.43 -10.13 5.19
CA THR A 107 3.29 -11.20 5.74
C THR A 107 4.55 -10.63 6.36
N LEU A 108 4.97 -9.44 5.91
CA LEU A 108 6.12 -8.73 6.45
C LEU A 108 5.68 -7.79 7.57
N LEU A 109 6.53 -7.66 8.58
CA LEU A 109 6.35 -6.69 9.65
C LEU A 109 6.61 -5.28 9.10
N GLU A 110 5.84 -4.28 9.55
CA GLU A 110 5.94 -2.89 9.11
C GLU A 110 7.39 -2.35 9.19
N LYS A 111 8.10 -2.65 10.29
CA LYS A 111 9.53 -2.29 10.46
C LYS A 111 10.40 -2.74 9.28
N TRP A 112 10.17 -3.95 8.78
CA TRP A 112 10.96 -4.52 7.69
C TRP A 112 10.58 -3.93 6.34
N GLU A 113 9.31 -3.63 6.14
CA GLU A 113 8.80 -2.94 4.95
C GLU A 113 9.37 -1.52 4.86
N THR A 114 9.37 -0.77 5.95
CA THR A 114 9.96 0.58 6.02
C THR A 114 11.45 0.56 5.71
N SER A 115 12.20 -0.33 6.36
CA SER A 115 13.63 -0.49 6.09
C SER A 115 13.92 -0.93 4.64
N LEU A 116 13.05 -1.75 4.04
CA LEU A 116 13.20 -2.15 2.63
C LEU A 116 12.91 -0.98 1.69
N LYS A 117 11.89 -0.17 2.00
CA LYS A 117 11.55 1.04 1.25
C LYS A 117 12.68 2.05 1.28
N GLU A 118 13.21 2.36 2.47
CA GLU A 118 14.35 3.28 2.64
C GLU A 118 15.56 2.82 1.83
N TYR A 119 15.88 1.53 1.88
CA TYR A 119 16.98 0.98 1.09
C TYR A 119 16.75 1.08 -0.42
N ILE A 120 15.53 0.85 -0.91
CA ILE A 120 15.22 1.02 -2.34
C ILE A 120 15.47 2.46 -2.79
N LEU A 121 15.02 3.43 -1.98
CA LEU A 121 15.21 4.86 -2.26
C LEU A 121 16.70 5.23 -2.25
N GLU A 122 17.47 4.77 -1.27
CA GLU A 122 18.91 5.01 -1.19
C GLU A 122 19.67 4.44 -2.41
N MET A 123 19.27 3.26 -2.89
CA MET A 123 19.88 2.65 -4.07
C MET A 123 19.52 3.40 -5.36
N GLU A 124 18.28 3.92 -5.45
CA GLU A 124 17.84 4.76 -6.56
C GLU A 124 18.62 6.07 -6.62
N ASP A 125 18.85 6.72 -5.47
CA ASP A 125 19.65 7.96 -5.36
C ASP A 125 21.10 7.77 -5.81
N ARG A 126 21.67 6.58 -5.56
CA ARG A 126 23.02 6.22 -5.99
C ARG A 126 23.09 5.72 -7.45
N LEU A 127 21.99 5.83 -8.20
CA LEU A 127 21.84 5.36 -9.57
C LEU A 127 22.06 3.84 -9.74
N PHE A 128 21.94 3.07 -8.65
CA PHE A 128 21.93 1.61 -8.69
C PHE A 128 20.50 1.12 -8.82
N GLY A 129 20.09 0.81 -10.06
CA GLY A 129 18.78 0.22 -10.32
C GLY A 129 18.62 -1.15 -9.65
N MET A 130 17.69 -1.27 -8.71
CA MET A 130 17.34 -2.55 -8.12
C MET A 130 16.29 -3.28 -8.95
N THR A 131 16.66 -4.45 -9.47
CA THR A 131 15.69 -5.34 -10.11
C THR A 131 14.73 -5.94 -9.09
N LYS A 132 13.48 -6.20 -9.49
CA LYS A 132 12.46 -6.91 -8.69
C LYS A 132 13.00 -8.19 -8.04
N LYS A 133 13.85 -8.96 -8.74
CA LYS A 133 14.46 -10.20 -8.22
C LYS A 133 15.30 -9.95 -6.97
N ASN A 134 16.05 -8.85 -6.94
CA ASN A 134 16.90 -8.48 -5.80
C ASN A 134 16.04 -8.07 -4.61
N ILE A 135 14.99 -7.27 -4.85
CA ILE A 135 14.03 -6.85 -3.83
C ILE A 135 13.35 -8.09 -3.20
N CYS A 136 12.87 -9.02 -4.03
CA CYS A 136 12.29 -10.27 -3.54
C CYS A 136 13.32 -11.08 -2.72
N LYS A 137 14.56 -11.22 -3.20
CA LYS A 137 15.61 -11.95 -2.47
C LYS A 137 15.88 -11.34 -1.09
N MET A 138 15.89 -10.01 -0.98
CA MET A 138 16.03 -9.30 0.29
C MET A 138 14.84 -9.55 1.22
N ALA A 139 13.61 -9.44 0.71
CA ALA A 139 12.40 -9.72 1.47
C ALA A 139 12.39 -11.17 2.00
N TYR A 140 12.72 -12.15 1.15
CA TYR A 140 12.83 -13.56 1.54
C TYR A 140 13.90 -13.79 2.60
N ARG A 141 15.06 -13.12 2.50
CA ARG A 141 16.11 -13.23 3.50
C ARG A 141 15.65 -12.69 4.86
N LYS A 142 14.97 -11.54 4.88
CA LYS A 142 14.40 -10.98 6.13
C LYS A 142 13.32 -11.90 6.72
N LEU A 143 12.47 -12.50 5.89
CA LEU A 143 11.45 -13.45 6.34
C LEU A 143 12.05 -14.74 6.92
N ARG A 144 13.13 -15.26 6.32
CA ARG A 144 13.81 -16.45 6.81
C ARG A 144 14.30 -16.27 8.25
N LEU A 145 14.94 -15.13 8.54
CA LEU A 145 15.42 -14.81 9.88
C LEU A 145 14.29 -14.77 10.92
N LEU A 146 13.09 -14.29 10.53
CA LEU A 146 11.92 -14.32 11.41
C LEU A 146 11.55 -15.77 11.79
N CYS A 147 11.53 -16.68 10.80
CA CYS A 147 11.22 -18.10 11.03
C CYS A 147 12.22 -18.75 11.98
N ASP A 148 13.51 -18.47 11.81
CA ASP A 148 14.57 -19.02 12.65
C ASP A 148 14.47 -18.51 14.10
N THR A 149 14.16 -17.22 14.29
CA THR A 149 13.93 -16.66 15.63
C THR A 149 12.66 -17.21 16.30
N PHE A 150 11.60 -17.44 15.53
CA PHE A 150 10.34 -17.96 16.06
C PHE A 150 10.47 -19.45 16.42
N LEU A 151 11.19 -20.26 15.62
CA LEU A 151 11.55 -21.63 15.98
C LEU A 151 12.44 -21.66 17.23
N GLY A 152 13.41 -20.75 17.34
CA GLY A 152 14.25 -20.64 18.53
C GLY A 152 13.43 -20.36 19.80
N PHE A 153 12.48 -19.43 19.75
CA PHE A 153 11.60 -19.13 20.88
C PHE A 153 10.67 -20.30 21.23
N VAL A 154 10.07 -20.98 20.24
CA VAL A 154 9.22 -22.15 20.48
C VAL A 154 10.01 -23.30 21.10
N MET A 155 11.26 -23.51 20.66
CA MET A 155 12.14 -24.53 21.25
C MET A 155 12.55 -24.19 22.69
N ILE A 156 12.84 -22.92 23.01
CA ILE A 156 13.13 -22.49 24.38
C ILE A 156 11.91 -22.67 25.30
N TYR A 157 10.72 -22.28 24.84
CA TYR A 157 9.49 -22.45 25.61
C TYR A 157 9.16 -23.92 25.87
N LEU A 158 9.32 -24.79 24.85
CA LEU A 158 9.15 -26.24 25.01
C LEU A 158 10.12 -26.81 26.04
N VAL A 159 11.42 -26.50 25.93
CA VAL A 159 12.43 -26.97 26.90
C VAL A 159 12.12 -26.49 28.32
N HIS A 160 11.65 -25.26 28.50
CA HIS A 160 11.28 -24.73 29.82
C HIS A 160 10.00 -25.36 30.39
N THR A 161 9.01 -25.72 29.55
CA THR A 161 7.81 -26.45 30.01
C THR A 161 8.04 -27.93 30.31
N PHE A 162 9.08 -28.55 29.73
CA PHE A 162 9.45 -29.95 30.00
C PHE A 162 10.49 -30.10 31.13
N SER A 163 11.01 -29.00 31.67
CA SER A 163 12.02 -28.99 32.75
C SER A 163 11.43 -28.64 34.14
N VAL A 164 10.10 -28.66 34.30
CA VAL A 164 9.36 -28.55 35.56
C VAL A 164 8.54 -29.82 35.73
#